data_AF-A0A7W0UWT2-F1
#
_entry.id   AF-A0A7W0UWT2-F1
#
_cell.length_a   1.000
_cell.length_b   1.000
_cell.length_c   1.000
_cell.angle_alpha   90.00
_cell.angle_beta   90.00
_cell.angle_gamma   90.00
#
_symmetry.space_group_name_H-M   'P 1'
#
loop_
_entity.id
_entity.type
_entity.pdbx_description
1 polymer ?
#
loop_
_entity_poly.entity_id
_entity_poly.type
_entity_poly.pdbx_seq_one_letter_code
_entity_poly.pdbx_strand_id
1 'polypeptide(L)'
;DSVMDKKLAGLMELESQFYEGGALGSADLVPKESAGQQARRDKVRAEFASRDRSAAERFRQNLGEWYGKERAAKVQHVEAFEISEYGRRPDKAEIKRLFPFFD
;
A
#
# COMPACT_ATOMS: atom_id res chain seq x y z
N ASP A 1 -4.84 7.49 4.92
CA ASP A 1 -3.72 8.46 4.95
C ASP A 1 -3.04 8.59 6.30
N SER A 2 -3.74 8.92 7.40
CA SER A 2 -3.13 9.16 8.72
C SER A 2 -2.29 8.00 9.30
N VAL A 3 -2.52 6.76 8.86
CA VAL A 3 -1.79 5.57 9.31
C VAL A 3 -0.64 5.16 8.39
N MET A 4 -0.36 5.94 7.33
CA MET A 4 0.63 5.57 6.33
C MET A 4 2.02 5.38 6.95
N ASP A 5 2.44 6.27 7.85
CA ASP A 5 3.75 6.15 8.51
C ASP A 5 3.87 4.89 9.35
N LYS A 6 2.78 4.48 10.02
CA LYS A 6 2.73 3.24 10.79
C LYS A 6 2.82 2.01 9.89
N LYS A 7 2.14 2.02 8.74
CA LYS A 7 2.25 0.96 7.73
C LYS A 7 3.68 0.86 7.19
N LEU A 8 4.28 1.99 6.81
CA LEU A 8 5.66 2.03 6.32
C LEU A 8 6.65 1.53 7.39
N ALA A 9 6.46 1.89 8.66
CA ALA A 9 7.26 1.37 9.74
C ALA A 9 7.16 -0.17 9.84
N GLY A 10 5.94 -0.72 9.81
CA GLY A 10 5.73 -2.17 9.81
C GLY A 10 6.35 -2.90 8.62
N LEU A 11 6.35 -2.29 7.42
CA LEU A 11 7.07 -2.85 6.26
C LEU A 11 8.58 -2.89 6.51
N MET A 12 9.15 -1.89 7.20
CA MET A 12 10.60 -1.88 7.44
C MET A 12 11.06 -2.96 8.43
N GLU A 13 10.18 -3.47 9.29
CA GLU A 13 10.49 -4.57 10.20
C GLU A 13 10.69 -5.91 9.46
N LEU A 14 10.16 -6.04 8.25
CA LEU A 14 10.35 -7.22 7.40
C LEU A 14 11.59 -7.03 6.54
N GLU A 15 12.75 -6.99 7.19
CA GLU A 15 14.02 -6.56 6.60
C GLU A 15 14.36 -7.30 5.30
N SER A 16 14.42 -8.63 5.34
CA SER A 16 14.73 -9.45 4.15
C SER A 16 13.73 -9.26 3.00
N GLN A 17 12.47 -8.96 3.30
CA GLN A 17 11.41 -8.87 2.29
C GLN A 17 11.35 -7.50 1.63
N PHE A 18 11.54 -6.42 2.39
CA PHE A 18 11.28 -5.07 1.89
C PHE A 18 12.51 -4.16 1.96
N TYR A 19 13.28 -4.21 3.04
CA TYR A 19 14.47 -3.38 3.17
C TYR A 19 15.60 -3.86 2.23
N GLU A 20 15.83 -5.17 2.22
CA GLU A 20 16.83 -5.84 1.39
C GLU A 20 16.33 -6.16 -0.02
N GLY A 21 15.04 -5.91 -0.33
CA GLY A 21 14.48 -6.07 -1.67
C GLY A 21 13.86 -7.44 -1.98
N GLY A 22 13.73 -8.32 -0.99
CA GLY A 22 12.97 -9.57 -1.14
C GLY A 22 13.61 -10.54 -2.12
N ALA A 23 12.77 -11.21 -2.92
CA ALA A 23 13.21 -12.29 -3.81
C ALA A 23 14.21 -11.86 -4.91
N LEU A 24 14.28 -10.57 -5.24
CA LEU A 24 15.22 -10.02 -6.22
C LEU A 24 16.31 -9.16 -5.57
N GLY A 25 16.39 -9.18 -4.24
CA GLY A 25 17.30 -8.38 -3.45
C GLY A 25 18.35 -9.20 -2.70
N SER A 26 19.19 -8.51 -1.95
CA SER A 26 20.13 -9.10 -1.01
C SER A 26 20.55 -8.07 0.05
N ALA A 27 21.16 -8.54 1.13
CA ALA A 27 21.77 -7.69 2.15
C ALA A 27 22.83 -6.72 1.58
N ASP A 28 23.43 -7.02 0.42
CA ASP A 28 24.41 -6.14 -0.24
C ASP A 28 23.81 -4.80 -0.69
N LEU A 29 22.48 -4.72 -0.83
CA LEU A 29 21.77 -3.46 -1.10
C LEU A 29 21.74 -2.52 0.11
N VAL A 30 22.14 -2.99 1.29
CA VAL A 30 22.17 -2.21 2.53
C VAL A 30 23.60 -1.76 2.81
N PRO A 31 23.89 -0.45 2.72
CA PRO A 31 25.22 0.07 3.08
C PRO A 31 25.58 -0.25 4.54
N LYS A 32 26.88 -0.37 4.82
CA LYS A 32 27.37 -0.61 6.20
C LYS A 32 27.31 0.64 7.07
N GLU A 33 27.48 1.81 6.45
CA GLU A 33 27.48 3.10 7.14
C GLU A 33 26.07 3.52 7.52
N SER A 34 25.90 4.03 8.74
CA SER A 34 24.60 4.40 9.31
C SER A 34 23.82 5.40 8.44
N ALA A 35 24.50 6.39 7.86
CA ALA A 35 23.89 7.34 6.95
C ALA A 35 23.36 6.67 5.66
N GLY A 36 24.09 5.69 5.13
CA GLY A 36 23.67 4.91 3.96
C GLY A 36 22.49 3.99 4.27
N GLN A 37 22.47 3.41 5.47
CA GLN A 37 21.34 2.60 5.95
C GLN A 37 20.07 3.45 6.05
N GLN A 38 20.16 4.65 6.63
CA GLN A 38 19.05 5.58 6.74
C GLN A 38 18.55 6.00 5.35
N ALA A 39 19.45 6.39 4.45
CA ALA A 39 19.09 6.74 3.08
C ALA A 39 18.38 5.58 2.34
N ARG A 40 18.82 4.35 2.55
CA ARG A 40 18.14 3.16 2.00
C ARG A 40 16.74 2.99 2.59
N ARG A 41 16.57 3.16 3.91
CA ARG A 41 15.25 3.09 4.57
C ARG A 41 14.30 4.13 4.00
N ASP A 42 14.75 5.38 3.87
CA ASP A 42 13.95 6.47 3.34
C ASP A 42 13.56 6.24 1.88
N LYS A 43 14.50 5.74 1.07
CA LYS A 43 14.23 5.35 -0.32
C LYS A 43 13.14 4.29 -0.42
N VAL A 44 13.28 3.18 0.31
CA VAL A 44 12.29 2.09 0.29
C VAL A 44 10.92 2.58 0.75
N ARG A 45 10.86 3.36 1.85
CA ARG A 45 9.62 3.97 2.33
C ARG A 45 8.96 4.86 1.28
N ALA A 46 9.75 5.70 0.59
CA ALA A 46 9.25 6.58 -0.45
C ALA A 46 8.70 5.82 -1.67
N GLU A 47 9.36 4.73 -2.07
CA GLU A 47 8.92 3.85 -3.16
C GLU A 47 7.56 3.20 -2.85
N PHE A 48 7.39 2.63 -1.65
CA PHE A 48 6.10 2.07 -1.22
C PHE A 48 4.99 3.13 -1.14
N ALA A 49 5.28 4.29 -0.56
CA ALA A 49 4.30 5.38 -0.50
C ALA A 49 3.91 5.88 -1.90
N SER A 50 4.87 5.96 -2.83
CA SER A 50 4.61 6.35 -4.22
C SER A 50 3.73 5.35 -4.93
N ARG A 51 3.96 4.04 -4.72
CA ARG A 51 3.11 3.00 -5.30
C ARG A 51 1.65 3.15 -4.89
N ASP A 52 1.40 3.40 -3.60
CA ASP A 52 0.04 3.56 -3.07
C ASP A 52 -0.60 4.88 -3.55
N ARG A 53 0.20 5.94 -3.78
CA ARG A 53 -0.29 7.18 -4.42
C ARG A 53 -0.68 6.97 -5.87
N SER A 54 0.16 6.29 -6.66
CA SER A 54 -0.15 5.96 -8.05
C SER A 54 -1.40 5.08 -8.15
N ALA A 55 -1.63 4.18 -7.19
CA ALA A 55 -2.88 3.43 -7.10
C ALA A 55 -4.09 4.33 -6.83
N ALA A 56 -3.98 5.30 -5.91
CA ALA A 56 -5.07 6.25 -5.62
C ALA A 56 -5.43 7.13 -6.82
N GLU A 57 -4.45 7.48 -7.67
CA GLU A 57 -4.69 8.17 -8.94
C GLU A 57 -5.38 7.23 -9.94
N ARG A 58 -4.81 6.04 -10.17
CA ARG A 58 -5.32 5.05 -11.12
C ARG A 58 -6.76 4.63 -10.84
N PHE A 59 -7.13 4.45 -9.58
CA PHE A 59 -8.43 3.93 -9.16
C PHE A 59 -9.37 4.99 -8.59
N ARG A 60 -9.14 6.28 -8.90
CA ARG A 60 -9.93 7.40 -8.35
C ARG A 60 -11.43 7.26 -8.63
N GLN A 61 -11.81 6.75 -9.80
CA GLN A 61 -13.21 6.50 -10.15
C GLN A 61 -13.83 5.44 -9.23
N ASN A 62 -13.18 4.28 -9.06
CA ASN A 62 -13.67 3.21 -8.19
C ASN A 62 -13.82 3.69 -6.74
N LEU A 63 -12.87 4.49 -6.23
CA LEU A 63 -13.00 5.11 -4.91
C LEU A 63 -14.29 5.94 -4.80
N GLY A 64 -14.63 6.70 -5.85
CA GLY A 64 -15.87 7.47 -5.90
C GLY A 64 -17.13 6.59 -5.85
N GLU A 65 -17.09 5.40 -6.46
CA GLU A 65 -18.21 4.44 -6.44
C GLU A 65 -18.41 3.73 -5.09
N TRP A 66 -17.36 3.68 -4.26
CA TRP A 66 -17.37 3.04 -2.95
C TRP A 66 -17.58 4.03 -1.80
N TYR A 67 -16.93 5.19 -1.85
CA TYR A 67 -16.85 6.16 -0.75
C TYR A 67 -17.48 7.53 -1.08
N GLY A 68 -17.97 7.72 -2.31
CA GLY A 68 -18.45 9.01 -2.80
C GLY A 68 -17.33 9.93 -3.29
N LYS A 69 -17.68 10.84 -4.21
CA LYS A 69 -16.71 11.71 -4.90
C LYS A 69 -15.88 12.59 -3.97
N GLU A 70 -16.50 13.13 -2.91
CA GLU A 70 -15.81 14.06 -2.00
C GLU A 70 -14.74 13.35 -1.18
N ARG A 71 -15.08 12.21 -0.55
CA ARG A 71 -14.11 11.41 0.22
C ARG A 71 -13.04 10.86 -0.72
N ALA A 72 -13.43 10.36 -1.90
CA ALA A 72 -12.51 9.87 -2.90
C ALA A 72 -11.48 10.91 -3.32
N ALA A 73 -11.84 12.19 -3.44
CA ALA A 73 -10.91 13.27 -3.80
C ALA A 73 -9.81 13.51 -2.74
N LYS A 74 -10.10 13.24 -1.46
CA LYS A 74 -9.18 13.48 -0.33
C LYS A 74 -8.22 12.32 -0.07
N VAL A 75 -8.54 11.11 -0.52
CA VAL A 75 -7.68 9.92 -0.33
C VAL A 75 -6.38 10.09 -1.14
N GLN A 76 -5.24 9.89 -0.47
CA GLN A 76 -3.91 10.00 -1.11
C GLN A 76 -3.26 8.64 -1.33
N HIS A 77 -3.44 7.69 -0.42
CA HIS A 77 -2.81 6.36 -0.49
C HIS A 77 -3.87 5.26 -0.53
N VAL A 78 -3.75 4.33 -1.49
CA VAL A 78 -4.69 3.21 -1.68
C VAL A 78 -3.95 1.92 -1.95
N GLU A 79 -4.48 0.84 -1.38
CA GLU A 79 -4.25 -0.52 -1.85
C GLU A 79 -5.52 -1.01 -2.55
N ALA A 80 -5.38 -1.47 -3.78
CA ALA A 80 -6.48 -2.03 -4.56
C ALA A 80 -6.39 -3.55 -4.55
N PHE A 81 -7.53 -4.20 -4.33
CA PHE A 81 -7.67 -5.65 -4.36
C PHE A 81 -8.59 -6.04 -5.50
N GLU A 82 -8.28 -7.15 -6.16
CA GLU A 82 -9.10 -7.74 -7.20
C GLU A 82 -9.78 -9.00 -6.66
N ILE A 83 -11.04 -9.22 -7.04
CA ILE A 83 -11.74 -10.45 -6.70
C ILE A 83 -11.21 -11.56 -7.61
N SER A 84 -10.74 -12.65 -6.99
CA SER A 84 -10.25 -13.81 -7.73
C SER A 84 -11.32 -14.36 -8.67
N GLU A 85 -10.88 -14.80 -9.85
CA GLU A 85 -11.74 -15.53 -10.77
C GLU A 85 -12.13 -16.91 -10.20
N TYR A 86 -11.39 -17.47 -9.24
CA TYR A 86 -11.69 -18.78 -8.67
C TYR A 86 -12.43 -18.65 -7.31
N GLY A 87 -13.26 -19.64 -7.02
CA GLY A 87 -14.00 -19.73 -5.75
C GLY A 87 -15.23 -18.82 -5.70
N ARG A 88 -15.56 -18.36 -4.48
CA ARG A 88 -16.74 -17.51 -4.25
C ARG A 88 -16.45 -16.08 -4.74
N ARG A 89 -17.32 -15.55 -5.59
CA ARG A 89 -17.25 -14.19 -6.12
C ARG A 89 -18.34 -13.33 -5.46
N PRO A 90 -18.03 -12.61 -4.37
CA PRO A 90 -19.02 -11.79 -3.69
C PRO A 90 -19.44 -10.61 -4.57
N ASP A 91 -20.72 -10.29 -4.58
CA ASP A 91 -21.22 -9.08 -5.22
C ASP A 91 -20.96 -7.82 -4.35
N LYS A 92 -21.39 -6.66 -4.84
CA LYS A 92 -21.18 -5.38 -4.15
C LYS A 92 -21.85 -5.34 -2.76
N ALA A 93 -23.01 -5.97 -2.59
CA ALA A 93 -23.72 -5.98 -1.32
C ALA A 93 -23.01 -6.90 -0.31
N GLU A 94 -22.53 -8.05 -0.76
CA GLU A 94 -21.74 -8.95 0.07
C GLU A 94 -20.40 -8.34 0.46
N ILE A 95 -19.69 -7.64 -0.44
CA ILE A 95 -18.43 -6.95 -0.10
C ILE A 95 -18.67 -5.91 1.00
N LYS A 96 -19.75 -5.12 0.94
CA LYS A 96 -20.09 -4.16 2.00
C LYS A 96 -20.36 -4.84 3.34
N ARG A 97 -20.98 -6.03 3.31
CA ARG A 97 -21.22 -6.84 4.52
C ARG A 97 -19.92 -7.39 5.12
N LEU A 98 -18.98 -7.82 4.27
CA LEU A 98 -17.69 -8.38 4.70
C LEU A 98 -16.71 -7.30 5.20
N PHE A 99 -16.80 -6.10 4.65
CA PHE A 99 -15.93 -4.96 4.96
C PHE A 99 -16.77 -3.75 5.39
N PRO A 100 -17.27 -3.72 6.63
CA PRO A 100 -18.26 -2.75 7.09
C PRO A 100 -17.64 -1.39 7.47
N PHE A 101 -16.97 -0.74 6.51
CA PHE A 101 -16.31 0.56 6.70
C PHE A 101 -16.55 1.56 5.53
N PHE A 102 -17.47 1.23 4.62
CA PHE A 102 -17.79 2.05 3.45
C PHE A 102 -18.78 3.19 3.74
N ASP A 103 -19.42 3.16 4.91
CA ASP A 103 -20.33 4.21 5.38
C ASP A 103 -19.57 5.35 6.08
#